data_AF-A0ABD3G9E5-F1
#
_entry.id   AF-A0ABD3G9E5-F1
#
_cell.length_a   1.000
_cell.length_b   1.000
_cell.length_c   1.000
_cell.angle_alpha   90.00
_cell.angle_beta   90.00
_cell.angle_gamma   90.00
#
_symmetry.space_group_name_H-M   'P 1'
#
loop_
_entity.id
_entity.type
_entity.pdbx_description
1 polymer ?
#
loop_
_entity_poly.entity_id
_entity_poly.type
_entity_poly.pdbx_seq_one_letter_code
_entity_poly.pdbx_strand_id
1 'polypeptide(L)'
;MFMSNTQTPEEHASFPLDHIRSYVIGVFLDVPKDILDFAYREWRRDDQLVPIMEGVPACGLRFWKDPPYRQLSPVARAKMLGKYVAQSSTDYFGSLKVREAEEDLVLDYGALSAPLKYYADEGNKRVFVWDYKPAPLLIEATKRDRKFELEIGVVFRQA
;
A
#
# COMPACT_ATOMS: atom_id res chain seq x y z
N MET A 1 -26.65 23.19 27.51
CA MET A 1 -25.99 23.41 26.20
C MET A 1 -24.92 22.33 26.07
N PHE A 2 -25.20 21.28 25.31
CA PHE A 2 -24.27 20.16 25.14
C PHE A 2 -23.40 20.46 23.92
N MET A 3 -22.11 20.72 24.13
CA MET A 3 -21.14 20.77 23.04
C MET A 3 -20.65 19.35 22.78
N SER A 4 -21.27 18.70 21.79
CA SER A 4 -20.84 17.41 21.28
C SER A 4 -19.68 17.63 20.30
N ASN A 5 -18.48 17.22 20.68
CA ASN A 5 -17.35 17.08 19.76
C ASN A 5 -17.57 15.83 18.89
N THR A 6 -18.48 15.91 17.94
CA THR A 6 -18.55 14.95 16.83
C THR A 6 -17.72 15.51 15.68
N GLN A 7 -16.39 15.41 15.82
CA GLN A 7 -15.52 15.39 14.66
C GLN A 7 -15.68 14.01 14.02
N THR A 8 -16.71 13.87 13.19
CA THR A 8 -16.66 12.88 12.11
C THR A 8 -15.55 13.33 11.17
N PRO A 9 -14.55 12.49 10.88
CA PRO A 9 -13.49 12.85 9.94
C PRO A 9 -14.06 12.82 8.53
N GLU A 10 -14.62 13.95 8.08
CA GLU A 10 -14.75 14.23 6.65
C GLU A 10 -13.36 14.67 6.17
N GLU A 11 -12.57 13.76 5.61
CA GLU A 11 -11.18 13.98 5.21
C GLU A 11 -10.99 14.99 4.05
N HIS A 12 -12.07 15.55 3.51
CA HIS A 12 -12.01 16.70 2.60
C HIS A 12 -12.14 18.07 3.31
N ALA A 13 -12.47 18.07 4.61
CA ALA A 13 -12.53 19.29 5.43
C ALA A 13 -11.18 19.62 6.10
N SER A 14 -10.13 18.79 5.95
CA SER A 14 -8.81 19.04 6.56
C SER A 14 -7.92 20.00 5.77
N PHE A 15 -8.34 20.43 4.57
CA PHE A 15 -7.55 21.30 3.70
C PHE A 15 -7.04 22.59 4.38
N PRO A 16 -7.85 23.32 5.18
CA PRO A 16 -7.36 24.48 5.93
C PRO A 16 -6.44 24.07 7.10
N LEU A 17 -6.72 22.93 7.74
CA LEU A 17 -5.98 22.44 8.91
C LEU A 17 -4.57 21.99 8.56
N ASP A 18 -4.37 21.31 7.44
CA ASP A 18 -3.05 20.82 7.02
C ASP A 18 -2.16 21.96 6.51
N HIS A 19 -2.77 22.99 5.92
CA HIS A 19 -2.09 24.24 5.59
C HIS A 19 -1.66 24.99 6.86
N ILE A 20 -2.54 25.11 7.87
CA ILE A 20 -2.21 25.70 9.17
C ILE A 20 -1.08 24.93 9.87
N ARG A 21 -1.12 23.58 9.88
CA ARG A 21 -0.07 22.75 10.48
C ARG A 21 1.30 22.96 9.83
N SER A 22 1.34 23.05 8.50
CA SER A 22 2.57 23.30 7.74
C SER A 22 3.15 24.69 8.03
N TYR A 23 2.29 25.71 8.11
CA TYR A 23 2.71 27.07 8.49
C TYR A 23 3.20 27.15 9.93
N VAL A 24 2.52 26.48 10.87
CA VAL A 24 2.95 26.44 12.28
C VAL A 24 4.32 25.78 12.40
N ILE A 25 4.55 24.63 11.75
CA ILE A 25 5.86 23.97 11.73
C ILE A 25 6.92 24.87 11.09
N GLY A 26 6.59 25.56 9.99
CA GLY A 26 7.48 26.49 9.31
C GLY A 26 7.93 27.68 10.17
N VAL A 27 6.99 28.30 10.90
CA VAL A 27 7.27 29.41 11.84
C VAL A 27 8.10 28.94 13.03
N PHE A 28 7.87 27.73 13.54
CA PHE A 28 8.63 27.20 14.68
C PHE A 28 10.06 26.73 14.34
N LEU A 29 10.34 26.46 13.06
CA LEU A 29 11.63 25.93 12.61
C LEU A 29 12.41 26.91 11.72
N ASP A 30 11.95 28.16 11.57
CA ASP A 30 12.52 29.17 10.65
C ASP A 30 12.72 28.63 9.22
N VAL A 31 11.84 27.72 8.77
CA VAL A 31 11.95 27.12 7.43
C VAL A 31 11.47 28.15 6.41
N PRO A 32 12.31 28.51 5.41
CA PRO A 32 11.91 29.42 4.34
C PRO A 32 10.63 28.97 3.62
N LYS A 33 9.75 29.93 3.32
CA LYS A 33 8.43 29.68 2.72
C LYS A 33 8.50 28.91 1.39
N ASP A 34 9.53 29.17 0.60
CA ASP A 34 9.79 28.48 -0.67
C ASP A 34 10.04 26.97 -0.48
N ILE A 35 10.71 26.57 0.59
CA ILE A 35 10.91 25.15 0.94
C ILE A 35 9.58 24.51 1.34
N LEU A 36 8.75 25.21 2.13
CA LEU A 36 7.42 24.74 2.51
C LEU A 36 6.49 24.61 1.29
N ASP A 37 6.50 25.60 0.40
CA ASP A 37 5.71 25.58 -0.84
C ASP A 37 6.17 24.47 -1.79
N PHE A 38 7.46 24.14 -1.81
CA PHE A 38 8.00 23.01 -2.58
C PHE A 38 7.52 21.68 -2.00
N ALA A 39 7.75 21.45 -0.70
CA ALA A 39 7.34 20.22 -0.02
C ALA A 39 5.82 20.01 -0.07
N TYR A 40 5.05 21.09 0.08
CA TYR A 40 3.59 21.04 -0.07
C TYR A 40 3.17 20.66 -1.48
N ARG A 41 3.80 21.23 -2.52
CA ARG A 41 3.50 20.88 -3.92
C ARG A 41 3.88 19.43 -4.24
N GLU A 42 5.00 18.96 -3.73
CA GLU A 42 5.42 17.57 -3.85
C GLU A 42 4.42 16.64 -3.17
N TRP A 43 4.07 16.91 -1.90
CA TRP A 43 3.06 16.16 -1.18
C TRP A 43 1.70 16.17 -1.89
N ARG A 44 1.26 17.33 -2.42
CA ARG A 44 -0.01 17.44 -3.17
C ARG A 44 -0.02 16.67 -4.49
N ARG A 45 1.14 16.51 -5.13
CA ARG A 45 1.26 15.65 -6.32
C ARG A 45 1.15 14.19 -5.92
N ASP A 46 1.79 13.81 -4.82
CA ASP A 46 1.82 12.44 -4.35
C ASP A 46 0.51 12.02 -3.64
N ASP A 47 -0.25 12.99 -3.12
CA ASP A 47 -1.60 12.87 -2.52
C ASP A 47 -2.73 12.89 -3.57
N GLN A 48 -2.40 12.95 -4.87
CA GLN A 48 -3.43 12.79 -5.89
C GLN A 48 -3.99 11.37 -5.80
N LEU A 49 -5.26 11.27 -5.41
CA LEU A 49 -6.02 10.03 -5.48
C LEU A 49 -6.12 9.64 -6.95
N VAL A 50 -5.26 8.71 -7.38
CA VAL A 50 -5.35 8.08 -8.69
C VAL A 50 -6.21 6.83 -8.54
N PRO A 51 -7.16 6.59 -9.47
CA PRO A 51 -7.86 5.32 -9.56
C PRO A 51 -6.86 4.18 -9.62
N ILE A 52 -6.97 3.22 -8.71
CA ILE A 52 -6.08 2.07 -8.73
C ILE A 52 -6.38 1.24 -10.01
N MET A 53 -7.64 1.22 -10.49
CA MET A 53 -8.07 0.60 -11.75
C MET A 53 -8.95 1.55 -12.57
N GLU A 54 -8.90 1.40 -13.90
CA GLU A 54 -9.82 2.08 -14.81
C GLU A 54 -11.29 1.78 -14.49
N GLY A 55 -12.11 2.82 -14.39
CA GLY A 55 -13.53 2.72 -14.06
C GLY A 55 -13.84 2.60 -12.56
N VAL A 56 -12.84 2.65 -11.70
CA VAL A 56 -12.98 2.56 -10.24
C VAL A 56 -12.75 3.95 -9.62
N PRO A 57 -13.59 4.42 -8.67
CA PRO A 57 -13.36 5.70 -8.00
C PRO A 57 -11.98 5.72 -7.30
N ALA A 58 -11.33 6.88 -7.32
CA ALA A 58 -10.07 7.05 -6.64
C ALA A 58 -10.30 7.14 -5.12
N CYS A 59 -10.09 6.02 -4.43
CA CYS A 59 -10.24 5.91 -2.98
C CYS A 59 -9.03 5.19 -2.40
N GLY A 60 -8.55 5.65 -1.24
CA GLY A 60 -7.49 4.95 -0.52
C GLY A 60 -7.89 3.52 -0.16
N LEU A 61 -6.95 2.58 -0.20
CA LEU A 61 -7.20 1.14 0.01
C LEU A 61 -8.01 0.84 1.28
N ARG A 62 -7.79 1.61 2.36
CA ARG A 62 -8.46 1.41 3.65
C ARG A 62 -9.96 1.74 3.63
N PHE A 63 -10.43 2.52 2.66
CA PHE A 63 -11.83 2.92 2.54
C PHE A 63 -12.64 1.99 1.66
N TRP A 64 -11.97 1.05 0.98
CA TRP A 64 -12.65 0.02 0.22
C TRP A 64 -13.21 -1.04 1.15
N LYS A 65 -14.53 -1.16 1.17
CA LYS A 65 -15.21 -2.26 1.85
C LYS A 65 -15.04 -3.58 1.08
N ASP A 66 -15.19 -3.51 -0.24
CA ASP A 66 -15.06 -4.63 -1.18
C ASP A 66 -14.36 -4.12 -2.46
N PRO A 67 -13.01 -3.99 -2.46
CA PRO A 67 -12.33 -3.46 -3.63
C PRO A 67 -12.43 -4.44 -4.81
N PRO A 68 -12.58 -3.93 -6.05
CA PRO A 68 -12.63 -4.78 -7.22
C PRO A 68 -11.26 -5.42 -7.45
N TYR A 69 -11.24 -6.75 -7.51
CA TYR A 69 -10.05 -7.54 -7.77
C TYR A 69 -10.15 -8.27 -9.11
N ARG A 70 -9.01 -8.52 -9.74
CA ARG A 70 -8.93 -9.35 -10.95
C ARG A 70 -8.55 -10.78 -10.57
N GLN A 71 -9.02 -11.73 -11.37
CA GLN A 71 -8.62 -13.12 -11.19
C GLN A 71 -7.26 -13.37 -11.84
N LEU A 72 -6.34 -13.93 -11.07
CA LEU A 72 -5.06 -14.40 -11.58
C LEU A 72 -5.26 -15.79 -12.21
N SER A 73 -4.69 -16.02 -13.40
CA SER A 73 -4.75 -17.33 -14.05
C SER A 73 -4.17 -18.44 -13.14
N PRO A 74 -4.71 -19.67 -13.18
CA PRO A 74 -4.23 -20.76 -12.32
C PRO A 74 -2.73 -21.04 -12.46
N VAL A 75 -2.20 -20.94 -13.69
CA VAL A 75 -0.77 -21.13 -13.98
C VAL A 75 0.08 -20.02 -13.35
N ALA A 76 -0.38 -18.78 -13.37
CA ALA A 76 0.33 -17.67 -12.74
C ALA A 76 0.27 -17.77 -11.22
N ARG A 77 -0.85 -18.23 -10.67
CA ARG A 77 -1.06 -18.45 -9.24
C ARG A 77 -0.13 -19.51 -8.68
N ALA A 78 -0.06 -20.68 -9.31
CA ALA A 78 0.80 -21.77 -8.90
C ALA A 78 2.29 -21.36 -8.84
N LYS A 79 2.72 -20.46 -9.72
CA LYS A 79 4.10 -19.95 -9.76
C LYS A 79 4.43 -18.99 -8.60
N MET A 80 3.43 -18.34 -8.01
CA MET A 80 3.61 -17.42 -6.88
C MET A 80 3.77 -18.17 -5.55
N LEU A 81 3.40 -19.45 -5.50
CA LEU A 81 3.48 -20.24 -4.27
C LEU A 81 4.93 -20.45 -3.84
N GLY A 82 5.16 -20.40 -2.54
CA GLY A 82 6.46 -20.70 -1.96
C GLY A 82 6.86 -19.78 -0.81
N LYS A 83 8.11 -19.96 -0.38
CA LYS A 83 8.74 -19.15 0.65
C LYS A 83 9.56 -18.06 -0.02
N TYR A 84 9.48 -16.84 0.48
CA TYR A 84 10.32 -15.74 0.02
C TYR A 84 11.14 -15.22 1.19
N VAL A 85 12.41 -14.95 0.91
CA VAL A 85 13.39 -14.52 1.92
C VAL A 85 13.79 -13.09 1.64
N ALA A 86 13.82 -12.26 2.69
CA ALA A 86 14.27 -10.88 2.58
C ALA A 86 15.68 -10.83 1.97
N GLN A 87 15.92 -9.87 1.08
CA GLN A 87 17.24 -9.68 0.45
C GLN A 87 18.15 -8.76 1.28
N SER A 88 17.59 -8.02 2.23
CA SER A 88 18.30 -7.18 3.19
C SER A 88 17.89 -7.55 4.63
N SER A 89 18.82 -7.43 5.57
CA SER A 89 18.61 -7.67 7.00
C SER A 89 17.76 -8.91 7.29
N THR A 90 18.20 -10.06 6.76
CA THR A 90 17.48 -11.35 6.80
C THR A 90 17.09 -11.76 8.22
N ASP A 91 17.91 -11.44 9.21
CA ASP A 91 17.67 -11.79 10.60
C ASP A 91 16.56 -10.94 11.24
N TYR A 92 16.33 -9.73 10.70
CA TYR A 92 15.30 -8.80 11.17
C TYR A 92 13.96 -9.01 10.45
N PHE A 93 13.98 -9.03 9.11
CA PHE A 93 12.75 -9.17 8.30
C PHE A 93 12.34 -10.63 8.10
N GLY A 94 13.26 -11.58 8.20
CA GLY A 94 12.96 -13.00 8.07
C GLY A 94 12.44 -13.39 6.68
N SER A 95 11.33 -14.13 6.69
CA SER A 95 10.74 -14.71 5.48
C SER A 95 9.23 -14.63 5.50
N LEU A 96 8.64 -14.52 4.32
CA LEU A 96 7.20 -14.63 4.10
C LEU A 96 6.88 -15.93 3.35
N LYS A 97 5.62 -16.34 3.40
CA LYS A 97 5.13 -17.53 2.71
C LYS A 97 3.86 -17.18 1.95
N VAL A 98 3.85 -17.50 0.66
CA VAL A 98 2.65 -17.46 -0.16
C VAL A 98 2.12 -18.88 -0.30
N ARG A 99 0.88 -19.09 0.14
CA ARG A 99 0.18 -20.37 0.05
C ARG A 99 -1.15 -20.20 -0.64
N GLU A 100 -1.68 -21.31 -1.14
CA GLU A 100 -3.05 -21.38 -1.62
C GLU A 100 -3.97 -21.76 -0.46
N ALA A 101 -5.08 -21.06 -0.32
CA ALA A 101 -6.17 -21.41 0.58
C ALA A 101 -7.46 -21.31 -0.21
N GLU A 102 -8.14 -22.45 -0.39
CA GLU A 102 -9.32 -22.57 -1.24
C GLU A 102 -9.01 -22.12 -2.68
N GLU A 103 -9.50 -20.94 -3.08
CA GLU A 103 -9.26 -20.35 -4.39
C GLU A 103 -8.46 -19.04 -4.33
N ASP A 104 -7.92 -18.69 -3.16
CA ASP A 104 -7.18 -17.46 -2.93
C ASP A 104 -5.71 -17.71 -2.61
N LEU A 105 -4.87 -16.78 -3.05
CA LEU A 105 -3.51 -16.67 -2.52
C LEU A 105 -3.59 -16.03 -1.15
N VAL A 106 -2.88 -16.60 -0.19
CA VAL A 106 -2.73 -16.06 1.16
C VAL A 106 -1.25 -15.81 1.42
N LEU A 107 -0.95 -14.60 1.87
CA LEU A 107 0.39 -14.20 2.28
C LEU A 107 0.47 -14.25 3.81
N ASP A 108 1.38 -15.08 4.30
CA ASP A 108 1.75 -15.19 5.71
C ASP A 108 3.08 -14.47 5.95
N TYR A 109 3.09 -13.53 6.89
CA TYR A 109 4.29 -12.80 7.32
C TYR A 109 4.30 -12.66 8.84
N GLY A 110 5.19 -13.42 9.50
CA GLY A 110 5.21 -13.51 10.96
C GLY A 110 3.86 -14.00 11.51
N ALA A 111 3.22 -13.20 12.36
CA ALA A 111 1.88 -13.48 12.91
C ALA A 111 0.73 -12.97 12.03
N LEU A 112 1.03 -12.25 10.94
CA LEU A 112 0.03 -11.68 10.04
C LEU A 112 -0.25 -12.66 8.90
N SER A 113 -1.53 -12.91 8.64
CA SER A 113 -2.00 -13.70 7.51
C SER A 113 -3.20 -13.02 6.88
N ALA A 114 -3.15 -12.77 5.57
CA ALA A 114 -4.27 -12.19 4.85
C ALA A 114 -4.27 -12.55 3.36
N PRO A 115 -5.42 -12.43 2.68
CA PRO A 115 -5.52 -12.68 1.26
C PRO A 115 -4.60 -11.73 0.46
N LEU A 116 -3.96 -12.30 -0.56
CA LEU A 116 -3.16 -11.60 -1.54
C LEU A 116 -3.94 -11.55 -2.86
N LYS A 117 -4.63 -10.44 -3.09
CA LYS A 117 -5.56 -10.28 -4.19
C LYS A 117 -4.87 -9.61 -5.38
N TYR A 118 -5.02 -10.19 -6.56
CA TYR A 118 -4.43 -9.63 -7.78
C TYR A 118 -5.21 -8.41 -8.24
N TYR A 119 -4.48 -7.34 -8.59
CA TYR A 119 -5.08 -6.07 -8.93
C TYR A 119 -4.87 -5.71 -10.40
N ALA A 120 -3.62 -5.48 -10.82
CA ALA A 120 -3.28 -5.08 -12.18
C ALA A 120 -1.83 -5.45 -12.54
N ASP A 121 -1.52 -5.40 -13.83
CA ASP A 121 -0.15 -5.39 -14.34
C ASP A 121 0.23 -3.94 -14.65
N GLU A 122 1.34 -3.45 -14.11
CA GLU A 122 1.96 -2.16 -14.44
C GLU A 122 3.30 -2.41 -15.13
N GLY A 123 3.28 -2.45 -16.46
CA GLY A 123 4.45 -2.83 -17.27
C GLY A 123 4.89 -4.27 -16.96
N ASN A 124 6.07 -4.42 -16.35
CA ASN A 124 6.62 -5.73 -15.96
C ASN A 124 6.33 -6.11 -14.49
N LYS A 125 5.59 -5.26 -13.78
CA LYS A 125 5.25 -5.46 -12.37
C LYS A 125 3.81 -5.93 -12.24
N ARG A 126 3.56 -6.86 -11.32
CA ARG A 126 2.21 -7.25 -10.91
C ARG A 126 1.88 -6.59 -9.59
N VAL A 127 0.79 -5.87 -9.55
CA VAL A 127 0.31 -5.20 -8.35
C VAL A 127 -0.70 -6.11 -7.67
N PHE A 128 -0.46 -6.35 -6.39
CA PHE A 128 -1.32 -7.10 -5.49
C PHE A 128 -1.77 -6.21 -4.33
N VAL A 129 -2.93 -6.52 -3.76
CA VAL A 129 -3.37 -5.96 -2.49
C VAL A 129 -3.27 -7.07 -1.45
N TRP A 130 -2.51 -6.81 -0.39
CA TRP A 130 -2.49 -7.64 0.80
C TRP A 130 -3.48 -7.07 1.82
N ASP A 131 -4.63 -7.73 1.94
CA ASP A 131 -5.79 -7.23 2.66
C ASP A 131 -5.76 -7.58 4.15
N TYR A 132 -4.67 -7.21 4.84
CA TYR A 132 -4.55 -7.44 6.27
C TYR A 132 -5.34 -6.38 7.06
N LYS A 133 -6.26 -6.86 7.92
CA LYS A 133 -7.29 -6.06 8.61
C LYS A 133 -6.85 -4.73 9.26
N PRO A 134 -5.64 -4.59 9.84
CA PRO A 134 -5.15 -3.31 10.34
C PRO A 134 -5.00 -2.22 9.27
N ALA A 135 -4.57 -2.57 8.05
CA ALA A 135 -4.43 -1.66 6.92
C ALA A 135 -4.09 -2.45 5.65
N PRO A 136 -4.87 -2.40 4.56
CA PRO A 136 -4.45 -3.03 3.31
C PRO A 136 -3.18 -2.38 2.73
N LEU A 137 -2.27 -3.19 2.18
CA LEU A 137 -1.03 -2.75 1.54
C LEU A 137 -1.00 -3.14 0.07
N LEU A 138 -0.44 -2.27 -0.78
CA LEU A 138 -0.04 -2.63 -2.13
C LEU A 138 1.30 -3.34 -2.09
N ILE A 139 1.39 -4.44 -2.83
CA ILE A 139 2.59 -5.24 -3.00
C ILE A 139 2.89 -5.34 -4.48
N GLU A 140 4.11 -5.01 -4.85
CA GLU A 140 4.58 -5.20 -6.21
C GLU A 140 5.31 -6.54 -6.31
N ALA A 141 4.92 -7.35 -7.28
CA ALA A 141 5.59 -8.57 -7.63
C ALA A 141 6.30 -8.41 -8.97
N THR A 142 7.60 -8.64 -8.99
CA THR A 142 8.39 -8.66 -10.22
C THR A 142 9.00 -10.03 -10.44
N LYS A 143 9.34 -10.33 -11.70
CA LYS A 143 10.02 -11.58 -12.03
C LYS A 143 11.43 -11.26 -12.47
N ARG A 144 12.42 -11.76 -11.73
CA ARG A 144 13.85 -11.58 -11.99
C ARG A 144 14.55 -12.94 -11.91
N ASP A 145 15.40 -13.24 -12.91
CA ASP A 145 16.18 -14.48 -12.94
C ASP A 145 15.36 -15.76 -12.70
N ARG A 146 14.16 -15.81 -13.31
CA ARG A 146 13.15 -16.87 -13.17
C ARG A 146 12.48 -17.00 -11.79
N LYS A 147 12.87 -16.20 -10.81
CA LYS A 147 12.29 -16.13 -9.46
C LYS A 147 11.35 -14.94 -9.34
N PHE A 148 10.35 -15.06 -8.46
CA PHE A 148 9.51 -13.91 -8.10
C PHE A 148 10.14 -13.12 -6.95
N GLU A 149 10.01 -11.81 -7.04
CA GLU A 149 10.39 -10.85 -5.99
C GLU A 149 9.14 -10.10 -5.57
N LEU A 150 8.90 -10.02 -4.27
CA LEU A 150 7.80 -9.27 -3.66
C LEU A 150 8.39 -8.07 -2.91
N GLU A 151 7.92 -6.87 -3.22
CA GLU A 151 8.36 -5.64 -2.58
C GLU A 151 7.31 -5.19 -1.55
N ILE A 152 7.70 -5.24 -0.27
CA ILE A 152 6.88 -4.86 0.89
C ILE A 152 7.73 -3.99 1.81
N GLY A 153 8.07 -2.78 1.37
CA GLY A 153 9.07 -1.91 2.01
C GLY A 153 10.53 -2.44 1.91
N VAL A 154 10.70 -3.75 1.80
CA VAL A 154 11.94 -4.46 1.44
C VAL A 154 11.64 -5.55 0.41
N VAL A 155 12.67 -5.97 -0.32
CA VAL A 155 12.55 -6.99 -1.37
C VAL A 155 12.67 -8.39 -0.78
N PHE A 156 11.68 -9.25 -1.03
CA PHE A 156 11.68 -10.67 -0.70
C PHE A 156 11.77 -11.50 -1.99
N ARG A 157 12.77 -12.38 -2.09
CA ARG A 157 12.95 -13.24 -3.27
C ARG A 157 12.53 -14.67 -2.98
N GLN A 158 11.86 -15.29 -3.94
CA GLN A 158 11.45 -16.70 -3.90
C GLN A 158 12.68 -17.61 -3.71
N ALA A 159 12.62 -18.48 -2.70
CA ALA A 159 13.69 -19.43 -2.37
C ALA A 159 13.89 -20.46 -3.50
#